data_AF-A0A929ERX6-F1
#
_entry.id   AF-A0A929ERX6-F1
#
_cell.length_a   1.000
_cell.length_b   1.000
_cell.length_c   1.000
_cell.angle_alpha   90.00
_cell.angle_beta   90.00
_cell.angle_gamma   90.00
#
_symmetry.space_group_name_H-M   'P 1'
#
loop_
_entity.id
_entity.type
_entity.pdbx_description
1 polymer ?
#
loop_
_entity_poly.entity_id
_entity_poly.type
_entity_poly.pdbx_seq_one_letter_code
_entity_poly.pdbx_strand_id
1 'polypeptide(L)'
;MGCVYHPDRDSVAYCDHCEAKLCESCTLRVEDGRSVCHRCMLALSLSDVKSETTMREQEEEDQHVGLHKKWRPTYIESVLTIGLVLVLGLVGLRFYWDRTELKSAITLDVTDPVELLAEFQAILAHYSVANGNRYPDSLHELLPSYLNDAAENRRVLRYLDYNLNVREGYLLRIKPESPISGENLIATAQDIYSVRKGK
;
A
#
# COMPACT_ATOMS: atom_id res chain seq x y z
N MET A 1 34.59 -38.13 45.70
CA MET A 1 33.86 -36.95 45.14
C MET A 1 32.46 -37.46 44.86
N GLY A 2 31.45 -36.90 45.53
CA GLY A 2 30.12 -37.52 45.61
C GLY A 2 29.25 -37.36 44.35
N CYS A 3 28.27 -38.25 44.21
CA CYS A 3 27.19 -38.13 43.23
C CYS A 3 26.31 -36.92 43.55
N VAL A 4 25.86 -36.20 42.51
CA VAL A 4 24.99 -35.02 42.64
C VAL A 4 23.67 -35.34 43.35
N TYR A 5 23.14 -36.55 43.16
CA TYR A 5 21.89 -37.00 43.77
C TYR A 5 22.09 -37.73 45.10
N HIS A 6 23.32 -38.18 45.37
CA HIS A 6 23.67 -38.95 46.56
C HIS A 6 25.07 -38.53 47.02
N PRO A 7 25.20 -37.51 47.88
CA PRO A 7 26.50 -36.97 48.27
C PRO A 7 27.37 -38.01 49.02
N ASP A 8 26.74 -38.98 49.68
CA ASP A 8 27.41 -40.06 50.42
C ASP A 8 27.92 -41.20 49.54
N ARG A 9 27.71 -41.15 48.21
CA ARG A 9 28.17 -42.19 47.27
C ARG A 9 29.17 -41.61 46.30
N ASP A 10 30.26 -42.33 46.06
CA ASP A 10 31.26 -41.90 45.07
C ASP A 10 30.70 -41.92 43.65
N SER A 11 31.09 -40.90 42.87
CA SER A 11 30.75 -40.80 41.46
C SER A 11 31.63 -41.73 40.62
N VAL A 12 31.00 -42.54 39.78
CA VAL A 12 31.68 -43.48 38.86
C VAL A 12 31.62 -43.02 37.40
N ALA A 13 30.70 -42.11 37.07
CA ALA A 13 30.51 -41.60 35.71
C ALA A 13 30.03 -40.15 35.71
N TYR A 14 30.03 -39.53 34.53
CA TYR A 14 29.48 -38.21 34.28
C TYR A 14 28.31 -38.33 33.30
N CYS A 15 27.31 -37.48 33.46
CA CYS A 15 26.24 -37.36 32.48
C CYS A 15 26.77 -36.66 31.23
N ASP A 16 26.68 -37.29 30.06
CA ASP A 16 27.15 -36.69 28.80
C ASP A 16 26.34 -35.45 28.38
N HIS A 17 25.16 -35.24 28.97
CA HIS A 17 24.26 -34.14 28.59
C HIS A 17 24.29 -32.94 29.54
N CYS A 18 24.49 -33.16 30.84
CA CYS A 18 24.50 -32.10 31.85
C CYS A 18 25.75 -32.09 32.73
N GLU A 19 26.73 -32.95 32.42
CA GLU A 19 28.02 -33.07 33.09
C GLU A 19 27.94 -33.40 34.59
N ALA A 20 26.76 -33.77 35.08
CA ALA A 20 26.55 -34.14 36.48
C ALA A 20 27.32 -35.41 36.83
N LYS A 21 27.96 -35.42 38.01
CA LYS A 21 28.62 -36.59 38.60
C LYS A 21 27.58 -37.59 39.10
N LEU A 22 27.67 -38.84 38.64
CA LEU A 22 26.68 -39.88 38.91
C LEU A 22 27.35 -41.09 39.59
N CYS A 23 26.68 -41.65 40.59
CA CYS A 23 27.02 -42.98 41.11
C CYS A 23 26.46 -44.06 40.18
N GLU A 24 26.84 -45.33 40.43
CA GLU A 24 26.43 -46.48 39.61
C GLU A 24 24.91 -46.58 39.48
N SER A 25 24.16 -46.30 40.56
CA SER A 25 22.70 -46.36 40.55
C SER A 25 22.01 -45.19 39.84
N CYS A 26 22.71 -44.08 39.61
CA CYS A 26 22.14 -42.90 38.94
C CYS A 26 22.56 -42.80 37.46
N THR A 27 23.48 -43.65 37.03
CA THR A 27 23.98 -43.70 35.66
C THR A 27 23.13 -44.68 34.86
N LEU A 28 22.48 -44.19 33.81
CA LEU A 28 21.85 -45.03 32.80
C LEU A 28 22.73 -45.06 31.56
N ARG A 29 22.88 -46.24 30.96
CA ARG A 29 23.53 -46.40 29.65
C ARG A 29 22.46 -46.42 28.58
N VAL A 30 22.59 -45.53 27.60
CA VAL A 30 21.77 -45.51 26.38
C VAL A 30 22.43 -46.41 25.33
N GLU A 31 21.67 -46.89 24.34
CA GLU A 31 22.14 -47.86 23.33
C GLU A 31 23.42 -47.42 22.59
N ASP A 32 23.67 -46.10 22.46
CA ASP A 32 24.90 -45.54 21.88
C ASP A 32 26.14 -45.59 22.80
N GLY A 33 26.07 -46.29 23.94
CA GLY A 33 27.16 -46.38 24.92
C GLY A 33 27.35 -45.12 25.79
N ARG A 34 26.49 -44.11 25.63
CA ARG A 34 26.49 -42.84 26.38
C ARG A 34 25.93 -43.04 27.79
N SER A 35 26.55 -42.37 28.77
CA SER A 35 26.07 -42.36 30.17
C SER A 35 25.26 -41.10 30.45
N VAL A 36 23.98 -41.26 30.78
CA VAL A 36 23.07 -40.15 31.07
C VAL A 36 22.41 -40.32 32.43
N CYS A 37 22.03 -39.21 33.06
CA CYS A 37 21.22 -39.25 34.28
C CYS A 37 19.74 -39.50 33.95
N HIS A 38 18.98 -40.02 34.91
CA HIS A 38 17.52 -40.24 34.77
C HIS A 38 16.75 -39.02 34.22
N ARG A 39 17.11 -37.81 34.66
CA ARG A 39 16.44 -36.57 34.22
C ARG A 39 16.69 -36.28 32.74
N CYS A 40 17.91 -36.49 32.27
CA CYS A 40 18.25 -36.32 30.85
C CYS A 40 17.64 -37.42 29.99
N MET A 41 17.57 -38.66 30.48
CA MET A 41 16.90 -39.76 29.78
C MET A 41 15.40 -39.47 29.56
N LEU A 42 14.72 -38.93 30.57
CA LEU A 42 13.33 -38.50 30.45
C LEU A 42 13.16 -37.34 29.45
N ALA A 43 14.11 -36.40 29.42
CA ALA A 43 14.08 -35.32 28.44
C ALA A 43 14.29 -35.83 27.00
N LEU A 44 15.22 -36.77 26.80
CA LEU A 44 15.50 -37.39 25.50
C LEU A 44 14.30 -38.20 24.97
N SER A 45 13.67 -38.99 25.83
CA SER A 45 12.46 -39.74 25.46
C SER A 45 11.26 -38.85 25.13
N LEU A 46 11.12 -37.69 25.79
CA LEU A 46 10.10 -36.71 25.42
C LEU A 46 10.45 -35.96 24.12
N SER A 47 11.73 -35.72 23.83
CA SER A 47 12.13 -35.16 22.53
C SER A 47 11.89 -36.14 21.38
N ASP A 48 12.01 -37.45 21.60
CA ASP A 48 11.71 -38.46 20.59
C ASP A 48 10.21 -38.53 20.25
N VAL A 49 9.31 -38.34 21.23
CA VAL A 49 7.87 -38.28 20.96
C VAL A 49 7.45 -36.97 20.30
N LYS A 50 8.15 -35.87 20.61
CA LYS A 50 7.93 -34.58 19.94
C LYS A 50 8.50 -34.58 18.52
N SER A 51 9.62 -35.26 18.28
CA SER A 51 10.19 -35.42 16.94
C SER A 51 9.35 -36.37 16.09
N GLU A 52 8.72 -37.42 16.62
CA GLU A 52 7.82 -38.28 15.83
C GLU A 52 6.57 -37.53 15.33
N THR A 53 6.06 -36.57 16.11
CA THR A 53 4.91 -35.75 15.74
C THR A 53 5.30 -34.63 14.77
N THR A 54 6.44 -33.96 14.97
CA THR A 54 6.93 -32.95 14.02
C THR A 54 7.57 -33.55 12.77
N MET A 55 8.10 -34.77 12.81
CA MET A 55 8.58 -35.50 11.63
C MET A 55 7.42 -36.10 10.84
N ARG A 56 6.30 -36.49 11.44
CA ARG A 56 5.11 -36.84 10.63
C ARG A 56 4.52 -35.62 9.91
N GLU A 57 4.59 -34.42 10.50
CA GLU A 57 4.19 -33.19 9.81
C GLU A 57 5.25 -32.70 8.81
N GLN A 58 6.55 -32.73 9.14
CA GLN A 58 7.61 -32.29 8.23
C GLN A 58 8.02 -33.32 7.18
N GLU A 59 7.88 -34.63 7.40
CA GLU A 59 8.13 -35.64 6.36
C GLU A 59 6.96 -35.68 5.35
N GLU A 60 5.74 -35.31 5.77
CA GLU A 60 4.64 -35.00 4.84
C GLU A 60 4.89 -33.71 4.04
N GLU A 61 5.54 -32.70 4.63
CA GLU A 61 5.85 -31.42 3.96
C GLU A 61 7.11 -31.50 3.07
N ASP A 62 8.20 -32.12 3.54
CA ASP A 62 9.49 -32.24 2.84
C ASP A 62 9.47 -33.28 1.71
N GLN A 63 8.70 -34.37 1.85
CA GLN A 63 8.47 -35.32 0.75
C GLN A 63 7.59 -34.71 -0.36
N HIS A 64 6.97 -33.54 -0.13
CA HIS A 64 6.28 -32.78 -1.15
C HIS A 64 7.17 -31.76 -1.89
N VAL A 65 8.37 -31.41 -1.38
CA VAL A 65 9.24 -30.41 -2.00
C VAL A 65 10.47 -31.01 -2.70
N GLY A 66 10.86 -32.24 -2.37
CA GLY A 66 11.98 -32.94 -3.00
C GLY A 66 11.54 -34.02 -3.98
N LEU A 67 11.83 -33.83 -5.27
CA LEU A 67 11.69 -34.78 -6.39
C LEU A 67 10.33 -34.74 -7.13
N HIS A 68 10.28 -33.87 -8.15
CA HIS A 68 9.55 -34.11 -9.39
C HIS A 68 8.04 -34.44 -9.26
N LYS A 69 7.33 -33.74 -8.36
CA LYS A 69 5.88 -33.84 -8.32
C LYS A 69 5.30 -33.09 -9.51
N LYS A 70 5.00 -33.81 -10.59
CA LYS A 70 4.21 -33.37 -11.74
C LYS A 70 3.13 -32.40 -11.25
N TRP A 71 3.37 -31.10 -11.42
CA TRP A 71 2.55 -30.04 -10.86
C TRP A 71 1.11 -30.29 -11.32
N ARG A 72 0.20 -30.64 -10.38
CA ARG A 72 -1.20 -30.78 -10.74
C ARG A 72 -1.69 -29.40 -11.19
N PRO A 73 -2.34 -29.28 -12.37
CA PRO A 73 -2.76 -27.98 -12.92
C PRO A 73 -3.61 -27.18 -11.93
N THR A 74 -4.33 -27.87 -11.03
CA THR A 74 -5.18 -27.28 -10.00
C THR A 74 -4.44 -26.42 -8.97
N TYR A 75 -3.19 -26.75 -8.61
CA TYR A 75 -2.42 -25.93 -7.66
C TYR A 75 -1.95 -24.63 -8.32
N ILE A 76 -1.50 -24.71 -9.57
CA ILE A 76 -1.16 -23.55 -10.40
C ILE A 76 -2.37 -22.65 -10.50
N GLU A 77 -3.53 -23.21 -10.88
CA GLU A 77 -4.78 -22.47 -11.01
C GLU A 77 -5.18 -21.77 -9.70
N SER A 78 -5.02 -22.42 -8.54
CA SER A 78 -5.31 -21.78 -7.24
C SER A 78 -4.40 -20.60 -6.92
N VAL A 79 -3.09 -20.71 -7.15
CA VAL A 79 -2.15 -19.60 -6.88
C VAL A 79 -2.36 -18.47 -7.89
N LEU A 80 -2.63 -18.79 -9.15
CA LEU A 80 -2.90 -17.82 -10.20
C LEU A 80 -4.21 -17.06 -9.97
N THR A 81 -5.25 -17.74 -9.50
CA THR A 81 -6.54 -17.10 -9.17
C THR A 81 -6.42 -16.17 -7.96
N ILE A 82 -5.71 -16.58 -6.91
CA ILE A 82 -5.45 -15.71 -5.75
C ILE A 82 -4.62 -14.48 -6.17
N GLY A 83 -3.57 -14.68 -6.96
CA GLY A 83 -2.75 -13.60 -7.49
C GLY A 83 -3.56 -12.63 -8.37
N LEU A 84 -4.42 -13.15 -9.23
CA LEU A 84 -5.31 -12.36 -10.08
C LEU A 84 -6.28 -11.52 -9.25
N VAL A 85 -6.92 -12.10 -8.22
CA VAL A 85 -7.84 -11.37 -7.34
C VAL A 85 -7.12 -10.26 -6.59
N LEU A 86 -5.89 -10.50 -6.11
CA LEU A 86 -5.06 -9.47 -5.49
C LEU A 86 -4.72 -8.33 -6.45
N VAL A 87 -4.28 -8.65 -7.66
CA VAL A 87 -3.97 -7.64 -8.69
C VAL A 87 -5.21 -6.83 -9.05
N LEU A 88 -6.37 -7.48 -9.25
CA LEU A 88 -7.63 -6.80 -9.51
C LEU A 88 -8.07 -5.93 -8.33
N GLY A 89 -7.86 -6.39 -7.10
CA GLY A 89 -8.10 -5.60 -5.89
C GLY A 89 -7.23 -4.35 -5.82
N LEU A 90 -5.94 -4.46 -6.12
CA LEU A 90 -5.00 -3.33 -6.16
C LEU A 90 -5.32 -2.35 -7.31
N VAL A 91 -5.65 -2.86 -8.50
CA VAL A 91 -6.06 -2.03 -9.64
C VAL A 91 -7.38 -1.33 -9.35
N GLY A 92 -8.35 -2.04 -8.76
CA GLY A 92 -9.62 -1.48 -8.33
C GLY A 92 -9.45 -0.41 -7.26
N LEU A 93 -8.57 -0.64 -6.28
CA LEU A 93 -8.26 0.34 -5.25
C LEU A 93 -7.58 1.58 -5.85
N ARG A 94 -6.63 1.40 -6.77
CA ARG A 94 -6.00 2.51 -7.50
C ARG A 94 -7.03 3.31 -8.28
N PHE A 95 -7.92 2.65 -9.00
CA PHE A 95 -8.99 3.30 -9.77
C PHE A 95 -10.02 4.00 -8.87
N TYR A 96 -10.34 3.41 -7.71
CA TYR A 96 -11.18 4.04 -6.71
C TYR A 96 -10.52 5.30 -6.13
N TRP A 97 -9.22 5.24 -5.84
CA TRP A 97 -8.47 6.38 -5.32
C TRP A 97 -8.37 7.52 -6.35
N ASP A 98 -8.10 7.18 -7.60
CA ASP A 98 -8.09 8.11 -8.76
C ASP A 98 -9.46 8.80 -8.95
N ARG A 99 -10.56 8.08 -8.70
CA ARG A 99 -11.92 8.65 -8.69
C ARG A 99 -12.19 9.55 -7.48
N THR A 100 -11.54 9.30 -6.33
CA THR A 100 -11.77 10.07 -5.10
C THR A 100 -10.89 11.31 -5.00
N GLU A 101 -9.70 11.31 -5.60
CA GLU A 101 -8.81 12.49 -5.59
C GLU A 101 -9.27 13.61 -6.54
N LEU A 102 -10.13 13.31 -7.53
CA LEU A 102 -10.75 14.31 -8.41
C LEU A 102 -12.16 14.76 -7.95
N LYS A 103 -12.46 14.58 -6.65
CA LYS A 103 -13.76 14.90 -6.04
C LYS A 103 -13.66 15.83 -4.83
N SER A 104 -12.58 16.59 -4.67
CA SER A 104 -12.70 17.84 -3.94
C SER A 104 -13.55 18.76 -4.82
N ALA A 105 -14.86 18.78 -4.56
CA ALA A 105 -15.76 19.79 -5.06
C ALA A 105 -15.17 21.14 -4.64
N ILE A 106 -14.43 21.78 -5.54
CA ILE A 106 -13.95 23.15 -5.36
C ILE A 106 -15.22 23.99 -5.26
N THR A 107 -15.61 24.31 -4.04
CA THR A 107 -16.57 25.38 -3.79
C THR A 107 -15.80 26.65 -4.09
N LEU A 108 -16.19 27.32 -5.16
CA LEU A 108 -15.68 28.61 -5.59
C LEU A 108 -16.10 29.70 -4.56
N ASP A 109 -15.63 29.58 -3.32
CA ASP A 109 -15.74 30.58 -2.25
C ASP A 109 -14.46 31.42 -2.18
N VAL A 110 -13.85 31.63 -3.35
CA VAL A 110 -12.57 32.31 -3.46
C VAL A 110 -12.84 33.80 -3.64
N THR A 111 -12.53 34.57 -2.59
CA THR A 111 -12.65 36.04 -2.59
C THR A 111 -11.51 36.70 -3.39
N ASP A 112 -10.41 35.98 -3.61
CA ASP A 112 -9.24 36.47 -4.33
C ASP A 112 -9.34 36.22 -5.86
N PRO A 113 -9.26 37.26 -6.70
CA PRO A 113 -9.41 37.13 -8.15
C PRO A 113 -8.27 36.34 -8.83
N VAL A 114 -7.07 36.32 -8.25
CA VAL A 114 -5.92 35.58 -8.80
C VAL A 114 -6.06 34.10 -8.50
N GLU A 115 -6.44 33.76 -7.26
CA GLU A 115 -6.67 32.37 -6.86
C GLU A 115 -7.81 31.75 -7.68
N LEU A 116 -8.89 32.50 -7.91
CA LEU A 116 -9.98 32.07 -8.80
C LEU A 116 -9.47 31.72 -10.21
N LEU A 117 -8.67 32.61 -10.81
CA LEU A 117 -8.12 32.38 -12.15
C LEU A 117 -7.14 31.20 -12.17
N ALA A 118 -6.34 31.02 -11.12
CA ALA A 118 -5.41 29.91 -11.00
C ALA A 118 -6.12 28.56 -10.87
N GLU A 119 -7.21 28.48 -10.11
CA GLU A 119 -8.05 27.27 -10.04
C GLU A 119 -8.63 26.90 -11.40
N PHE A 120 -9.20 27.87 -12.11
CA PHE A 120 -9.70 27.64 -13.47
C PHE A 120 -8.59 27.23 -14.44
N GLN A 121 -7.38 27.80 -14.31
CA GLN A 121 -6.24 27.39 -15.12
C GLN A 121 -5.85 25.93 -14.87
N ALA A 122 -5.84 25.49 -13.61
CA ALA A 122 -5.58 24.09 -13.26
C ALA A 122 -6.67 23.15 -13.82
N ILE A 123 -7.94 23.53 -13.69
CA ILE A 123 -9.07 22.75 -14.25
C ILE A 123 -8.97 22.64 -15.77
N LEU A 124 -8.69 23.74 -16.47
CA LEU A 124 -8.55 23.77 -17.92
C LEU A 124 -7.33 22.97 -18.40
N ALA A 125 -6.23 22.99 -17.65
CA ALA A 125 -5.07 22.15 -17.92
C ALA A 125 -5.40 20.66 -17.75
N HIS A 126 -6.15 20.28 -16.72
CA HIS A 126 -6.57 18.90 -16.52
C HIS A 126 -7.54 18.44 -17.63
N TYR A 127 -8.46 19.31 -18.05
CA TYR A 127 -9.34 19.07 -19.19
C TYR A 127 -8.55 18.83 -20.47
N SER A 128 -7.53 19.66 -20.74
CA SER A 128 -6.78 19.56 -21.99
C SER A 128 -6.00 18.26 -22.10
N VAL A 129 -5.40 17.79 -21.02
CA VAL A 129 -4.73 16.48 -20.96
C VAL A 129 -5.70 15.35 -21.28
N ALA A 130 -6.91 15.39 -20.73
CA ALA A 130 -7.93 14.37 -20.96
C ALA A 130 -8.53 14.42 -22.39
N ASN A 131 -8.51 15.58 -23.04
CA ASN A 131 -9.16 15.82 -24.35
C ASN A 131 -8.16 16.01 -25.50
N GLY A 132 -6.96 15.44 -25.39
CA GLY A 132 -5.98 15.44 -26.48
C GLY A 132 -5.34 16.80 -26.75
N ASN A 133 -4.97 17.51 -25.68
CA ASN A 133 -4.41 18.86 -25.67
C ASN A 133 -5.34 19.94 -26.25
N ARG A 134 -6.65 19.75 -26.11
CA ARG A 134 -7.67 20.71 -26.53
C ARG A 134 -8.38 21.32 -25.32
N TYR A 135 -8.55 22.63 -25.35
CA TYR A 135 -9.36 23.35 -24.37
C TYR A 135 -10.85 23.27 -24.76
N PRO A 136 -11.79 23.41 -23.80
CA PRO A 136 -13.22 23.33 -24.08
C PRO A 136 -13.68 24.52 -24.92
N ASP A 137 -14.70 24.34 -25.75
CA ASP A 137 -15.28 25.45 -26.51
C ASP A 137 -16.04 26.42 -25.59
N SER A 138 -16.55 25.91 -24.47
CA SER A 138 -17.24 26.67 -23.44
C SER A 138 -16.91 26.19 -22.03
N LEU A 139 -16.85 27.12 -21.06
CA LEU A 139 -16.64 26.75 -19.65
C LEU A 139 -17.75 25.86 -19.07
N HIS A 140 -18.91 25.77 -19.72
CA HIS A 140 -20.01 24.91 -19.29
C HIS A 140 -19.72 23.42 -19.49
N GLU A 141 -18.81 23.06 -20.42
CA GLU A 141 -18.35 21.67 -20.63
C GLU A 141 -17.56 21.12 -19.44
N LEU A 142 -17.08 22.00 -18.55
CA LEU A 142 -16.44 21.60 -17.30
C LEU A 142 -17.46 21.00 -16.31
N LEU A 143 -18.76 21.24 -16.49
CA LEU A 143 -19.82 20.69 -15.64
C LEU A 143 -20.35 19.35 -16.21
N PRO A 144 -20.63 18.34 -15.37
CA PRO A 144 -20.28 18.22 -13.96
C PRO A 144 -18.88 17.60 -13.72
N SER A 145 -18.16 17.26 -14.80
CA SER A 145 -17.00 16.37 -14.76
C SER A 145 -15.79 16.95 -14.03
N TYR A 146 -15.61 18.27 -14.09
CA TYR A 146 -14.48 18.99 -13.49
C TYR A 146 -14.93 20.03 -12.45
N LEU A 147 -16.18 20.50 -12.55
CA LEU A 147 -16.82 21.40 -11.60
C LEU A 147 -18.17 20.80 -11.20
N ASN A 148 -18.51 20.87 -9.91
CA ASN A 148 -19.83 20.41 -9.47
C ASN A 148 -20.93 21.27 -10.10
N ASP A 149 -22.04 20.66 -10.49
CA ASP A 149 -23.20 21.33 -11.09
C ASP A 149 -24.08 22.00 -10.03
N ALA A 150 -23.46 22.89 -9.24
CA ALA A 150 -24.09 23.69 -8.22
C ALA A 150 -24.49 25.07 -8.77
N ALA A 151 -25.58 25.64 -8.24
CA ALA A 151 -26.06 26.97 -8.63
C ALA A 151 -25.04 28.10 -8.34
N GLU A 152 -24.13 27.87 -7.41
CA GLU A 152 -23.01 28.77 -7.08
C GLU A 152 -21.96 28.75 -8.19
N ASN A 153 -21.49 27.56 -8.61
CA ASN A 153 -20.53 27.41 -9.69
C ASN A 153 -21.07 27.97 -11.01
N ARG A 154 -22.34 27.68 -11.34
CA ARG A 154 -23.02 28.28 -12.51
C ARG A 154 -23.09 29.81 -12.43
N ARG A 155 -23.20 30.39 -11.23
CA ARG A 155 -23.17 31.85 -11.03
C ARG A 155 -21.78 32.40 -11.32
N VAL A 156 -20.73 31.78 -10.79
CA VAL A 156 -19.34 32.19 -11.00
C VAL A 156 -18.95 32.12 -12.47
N LEU A 157 -19.36 31.07 -13.20
CA LEU A 157 -19.12 30.96 -14.65
C LEU A 157 -19.66 32.14 -15.46
N ARG A 158 -20.76 32.77 -15.02
CA ARG A 158 -21.31 33.95 -15.71
C ARG A 158 -20.44 35.19 -15.56
N TYR A 159 -19.66 35.26 -14.49
CA TYR A 159 -18.73 36.34 -14.21
C TYR A 159 -17.40 36.19 -14.93
N LEU A 160 -17.15 35.04 -15.55
CA LEU A 160 -15.97 34.81 -16.35
C LEU A 160 -16.26 35.11 -17.82
N ASP A 161 -15.31 35.76 -18.47
CA ASP A 161 -15.24 35.91 -19.92
C ASP A 161 -14.14 34.97 -20.43
N TYR A 162 -14.53 34.06 -21.31
CA TYR A 162 -13.68 33.00 -21.82
C TYR A 162 -13.67 33.06 -23.34
N ASN A 163 -12.47 33.05 -23.91
CA ASN A 163 -12.28 33.03 -25.35
C ASN A 163 -11.12 32.12 -25.72
N LEU A 164 -11.34 31.21 -26.67
CA LEU A 164 -10.28 30.36 -27.20
C LEU A 164 -9.31 31.18 -28.05
N ASN A 165 -8.01 31.03 -27.79
CA ASN A 165 -6.97 31.73 -28.53
C ASN A 165 -5.93 30.74 -29.02
N VAL A 166 -5.74 30.66 -30.34
CA VAL A 166 -4.81 29.68 -30.94
C VAL A 166 -3.36 29.88 -30.48
N ARG A 167 -2.95 31.10 -30.13
CA ARG A 167 -1.58 31.40 -29.68
C ARG A 167 -1.39 31.17 -28.18
N GLU A 168 -2.34 31.64 -27.38
CA GLU A 168 -2.26 31.64 -25.91
C GLU A 168 -2.98 30.44 -25.26
N GLY A 169 -3.59 29.57 -26.07
CA GLY A 169 -4.51 28.50 -25.67
C GLY A 169 -5.91 29.04 -25.41
N TYR A 170 -6.04 29.89 -24.41
CA TYR A 170 -7.28 30.59 -24.09
C TYR A 170 -6.98 31.94 -23.42
N LEU A 171 -7.99 32.78 -23.36
CA LEU A 171 -8.03 34.01 -22.58
C LEU A 171 -9.19 33.90 -21.61
N LEU A 172 -8.87 33.92 -20.32
CA LEU A 172 -9.84 33.89 -19.24
C LEU A 172 -9.73 35.18 -18.43
N ARG A 173 -10.85 35.86 -18.22
CA ARG A 173 -10.92 37.16 -17.56
C ARG A 173 -12.13 37.23 -16.64
N ILE A 174 -12.03 38.05 -15.60
CA ILE A 174 -13.19 38.36 -14.74
C ILE A 174 -13.89 39.60 -15.32
N LYS A 175 -15.21 39.50 -15.50
CA LYS A 175 -16.03 40.59 -16.03
C LYS A 175 -16.06 41.78 -15.04
N PRO A 176 -16.06 43.03 -15.53
CA PRO A 176 -16.08 44.21 -14.68
C PRO A 176 -17.30 44.30 -13.75
N GLU A 177 -18.42 43.72 -14.18
CA GLU A 177 -19.69 43.74 -13.43
C GLU A 177 -19.78 42.63 -12.37
N SER A 178 -18.72 41.84 -12.19
CA SER A 178 -18.72 40.77 -11.21
C SER A 178 -18.49 41.30 -9.79
N PRO A 179 -19.00 40.61 -8.75
CA PRO A 179 -18.70 40.95 -7.36
C PRO A 179 -17.23 40.74 -6.98
N ILE A 180 -16.42 40.14 -7.86
CA ILE A 180 -15.02 39.81 -7.65
C ILE A 180 -14.15 40.85 -8.39
N SER A 181 -13.39 41.65 -7.64
CA SER A 181 -12.61 42.76 -8.20
C SER A 181 -11.33 42.28 -8.89
N GLY A 182 -11.43 41.88 -10.16
CA GLY A 182 -10.31 41.37 -10.98
C GLY A 182 -10.20 42.00 -12.37
N GLU A 183 -10.76 43.19 -12.60
CA GLU A 183 -11.06 43.78 -13.92
C GLU A 183 -9.91 43.83 -14.95
N ASN A 184 -8.66 43.73 -14.48
CA ASN A 184 -7.46 43.85 -15.33
C ASN A 184 -6.66 42.55 -15.43
N LEU A 185 -7.08 41.46 -14.78
CA LEU A 185 -6.35 40.20 -14.82
C LEU A 185 -6.79 39.38 -16.02
N ILE A 186 -5.81 38.83 -16.72
CA ILE A 186 -5.99 37.88 -17.82
C ILE A 186 -5.18 36.64 -17.48
N ALA A 187 -5.84 35.48 -17.48
CA ALA A 187 -5.20 34.18 -17.40
C ALA A 187 -5.16 33.54 -18.78
N THR A 188 -4.01 32.93 -19.10
CA THR A 188 -3.79 32.10 -20.28
C THR A 188 -3.40 30.70 -19.86
N ALA A 189 -3.11 29.82 -20.83
CA ALA A 189 -2.59 28.50 -20.52
C ALA A 189 -1.27 28.54 -19.72
N GLN A 190 -0.47 29.60 -19.88
CA GLN A 190 0.91 29.67 -19.39
C GLN A 190 1.09 30.62 -18.20
N ASP A 191 0.34 31.72 -18.15
CA ASP A 191 0.57 32.77 -17.14
C ASP A 191 -0.71 33.57 -16.82
N ILE A 192 -0.68 34.27 -15.69
CA ILE A 192 -1.69 35.24 -15.26
C ILE A 192 -1.04 36.61 -15.17
N TYR A 193 -1.48 37.56 -15.99
CA TYR A 193 -0.91 38.90 -16.03
C TYR A 193 -1.98 39.99 -15.94
N SER A 194 -1.56 41.16 -15.45
CA SER A 194 -2.41 42.35 -15.42
C SER A 194 -2.25 43.17 -16.70
N VAL A 195 -3.35 43.47 -17.40
CA VAL A 195 -3.35 44.46 -18.47
C VAL A 195 -3.29 45.85 -17.81
N ARG A 196 -2.15 46.54 -17.96
CA ARG A 196 -2.11 47.98 -17.64
C ARG A 196 -3.14 48.68 -18.51
N LYS A 197 -4.13 49.35 -17.89
CA LYS A 197 -4.97 50.34 -18.58
C LYS A 197 -4.02 51.37 -19.19
N GLY A 198 -3.83 51.29 -20.50
CA GLY A 198 -3.07 52.28 -21.26
C GLY A 198 -3.71 53.64 -21.03
N LYS A 199 -2.86 54.61 -20.72
CA LYS A 199 -3.21 56.02 -20.58
C LYS A 199 -3.32 56.67 -21.94
#